data_AF-A0A090WT06-F1
#
_entry.id   AF-A0A090WT06-F1
#
_cell.length_a   1.000
_cell.length_b   1.000
_cell.length_c   1.000
_cell.angle_alpha   90.00
_cell.angle_beta   90.00
_cell.angle_gamma   90.00
#
_symmetry.space_group_name_H-M   'P 1'
#
loop_
_entity.id
_entity.type
_entity.pdbx_description
1 polymer ?
#
loop_
_entity_poly.entity_id
_entity_poly.type
_entity_poly.pdbx_seq_one_letter_code
_entity_poly.pdbx_strand_id
1 'polypeptide(L)' 'MRFNNKISLVKLAEASEKLNLFLPKTILYQDKDTCAIRFGFGQLNEEELETAIKTLKTAYDIVGPASGTT' A
#
# COMPACT_ATOMS: atom_id res chain seq x y z
N MET A 1 -3.40 -4.40 7.33
CA MET A 1 -3.50 -2.93 7.45
C MET A 1 -4.74 -2.47 6.70
N ARG A 2 -5.61 -1.66 7.32
CA ARG A 2 -6.84 -1.13 6.69
C ARG A 2 -6.64 0.35 6.37
N PHE A 3 -7.09 0.76 5.19
CA PHE A 3 -7.05 2.17 4.76
C PHE A 3 -8.36 2.87 5.13
N ASN A 4 -8.25 4.13 5.55
CA ASN A 4 -9.42 4.96 5.86
C ASN A 4 -10.16 5.39 4.58
N ASN A 5 -9.41 5.63 3.50
CA ASN A 5 -9.96 5.99 2.21
C ASN A 5 -10.04 4.76 1.29
N LYS A 6 -11.14 4.66 0.54
CA LYS A 6 -11.26 3.66 -0.54
C LYS A 6 -10.42 4.11 -1.73
N ILE A 7 -9.19 3.63 -1.80
CA ILE A 7 -8.30 3.75 -2.96
C ILE A 7 -8.33 2.48 -3.78
N SER A 8 -7.96 2.53 -5.06
CA SER A 8 -7.78 1.29 -5.84
C SER A 8 -6.52 0.56 -5.38
N LEU A 9 -6.66 -0.63 -4.79
CA LEU A 9 -5.51 -1.43 -4.34
C LEU A 9 -4.70 -1.99 -5.52
N VAL A 10 -5.32 -2.18 -6.68
CA VAL A 10 -4.61 -2.56 -7.91
C VAL A 10 -3.66 -1.44 -8.34
N LYS A 11 -4.13 -0.18 -8.36
CA LYS A 11 -3.27 0.97 -8.66
C LYS A 11 -2.18 1.16 -7.62
N LEU A 12 -2.48 0.90 -6.34
CA LEU A 12 -1.48 0.92 -5.27
C LEU A 12 -0.36 -0.10 -5.52
N ALA A 13 -0.72 -1.32 -5.93
CA ALA A 13 0.25 -2.36 -6.27
C ALA A 13 1.12 -1.97 -7.48
N GLU A 14 0.52 -1.43 -8.54
CA GLU A 14 1.25 -0.94 -9.72
C GLU A 14 2.19 0.22 -9.38
N ALA A 15 1.77 1.16 -8.53
CA ALA A 15 2.61 2.27 -8.07
C ALA A 15 3.75 1.78 -7.16
N SER A 16 3.47 0.81 -6.29
CA SER A 16 4.47 0.20 -5.41
C SER A 16 5.53 -0.56 -6.21
N GLU A 17 5.12 -1.30 -7.24
CA GLU A 17 6.03 -2.05 -8.12
C GLU A 17 7.01 -1.13 -8.85
N LYS A 18 6.55 0.05 -9.31
CA LYS A 18 7.41 1.10 -9.88
C LYS A 18 8.42 1.67 -8.89
N LEU A 19 8.17 1.53 -7.59
CA LEU A 19 9.05 1.93 -6.50
C LEU A 19 9.82 0.74 -5.89
N ASN A 20 9.91 -0.37 -6.63
CA ASN A 20 10.60 -1.61 -6.23
C ASN A 20 9.98 -2.33 -5.01
N LEU A 21 8.68 -2.11 -4.73
CA LEU A 21 7.91 -2.85 -3.73
C LEU A 21 6.81 -3.68 -4.40
N PHE A 22 7.00 -4.99 -4.48
CA PHE A 22 6.01 -5.88 -5.08
C PHE A 22 4.89 -6.24 -4.09
N LEU A 23 3.65 -5.99 -4.48
CA LEU A 23 2.44 -6.39 -3.73
C LEU A 23 1.65 -7.44 -4.54
N PRO A 24 1.71 -8.73 -4.16
CA PRO A 24 0.92 -9.77 -4.82
C PRO A 24 -0.59 -9.46 -4.78
N LYS A 25 -1.32 -9.75 -5.85
CA LYS A 25 -2.79 -9.58 -5.86
C LYS A 25 -3.50 -10.36 -4.74
N THR A 26 -2.91 -11.47 -4.30
CA THR A 26 -3.44 -12.34 -3.23
C THR A 26 -3.47 -11.68 -1.85
N ILE A 27 -2.77 -10.56 -1.64
CA ILE A 27 -2.77 -9.81 -0.39
C ILE A 27 -3.66 -8.55 -0.42
N LEU A 28 -4.31 -8.28 -1.55
CA LEU A 28 -5.17 -7.11 -1.74
C LEU A 28 -6.62 -7.47 -1.37
N TYR A 29 -7.12 -6.91 -0.27
CA TYR A 29 -8.49 -7.12 0.18
C TYR A 29 -9.31 -5.84 -0.04
N GLN A 30 -10.01 -5.80 -1.17
CA GLN A 30 -10.87 -4.69 -1.53
C GLN A 30 -12.26 -5.18 -1.92
N ASP A 31 -13.26 -4.73 -1.17
CA ASP A 31 -14.68 -4.95 -1.44
C ASP A 31 -15.48 -3.69 -1.03
N LYS A 32 -16.81 -3.81 -0.93
CA LYS A 32 -17.68 -2.68 -0.59
C LYS A 32 -17.45 -2.14 0.83
N ASP A 33 -16.96 -2.96 1.76
CA ASP A 33 -16.79 -2.62 3.18
C ASP A 33 -15.30 -2.60 3.58
N THR A 34 -14.44 -3.27 2.80
CA THR A 34 -13.03 -3.48 3.09
C THR A 34 -12.14 -2.77 2.07
N CYS A 35 -11.15 -2.04 2.57
CA CYS A 35 -10.01 -1.56 1.78
C CYS A 35 -8.77 -1.81 2.64
N ALA A 36 -8.08 -2.91 2.40
CA ALA A 36 -6.99 -3.37 3.24
C ALA A 36 -5.97 -4.20 2.47
N ILE A 37 -4.73 -4.23 2.95
CA ILE A 37 -3.73 -5.21 2.52
C ILE A 37 -3.33 -6.12 3.67
N ARG A 38 -3.02 -7.38 3.35
CA ARG A 38 -2.28 -8.27 4.26
C ARG A 38 -0.80 -7.94 4.15
N PHE A 39 -0.20 -7.50 5.25
CA PHE A 39 1.22 -7.17 5.30
C PHE A 39 1.93 -8.16 6.23
N GLY A 40 2.80 -8.99 5.66
CA GLY A 40 3.61 -9.95 6.39
C GLY A 40 5.06 -9.48 6.44
N PHE A 41 5.67 -9.52 7.62
CA PHE A 41 7.03 -9.00 7.86
C PHE A 41 7.95 -10.04 8.51
N GLY A 42 7.59 -11.33 8.50
CA GLY A 42 8.34 -12.38 9.19
C GLY A 42 9.77 -12.62 8.66
N GLN A 43 10.08 -12.13 7.45
CA GLN A 43 11.43 -12.18 6.86
C GLN A 43 12.12 -10.81 6.81
N LEU A 44 11.47 -9.74 7.25
CA LEU A 44 12.02 -8.38 7.20
C LEU A 44 12.68 -8.06 8.53
N ASN A 45 13.88 -7.47 8.48
CA ASN A 45 14.45 -6.76 9.62
C ASN A 45 13.83 -5.35 9.75
N GLU A 46 14.24 -4.59 10.76
CA GLU A 46 13.69 -3.26 11.03
C GLU A 46 13.94 -2.25 9.89
N GLU A 47 15.13 -2.26 9.29
CA GLU A 47 15.51 -1.36 8.19
C GLU A 47 14.73 -1.68 6.91
N GLU A 48 14.58 -2.97 6.60
CA GLU A 48 13.79 -3.43 5.45
C GLU A 48 12.31 -3.11 5.64
N LEU A 49 11.80 -3.27 6.86
CA LEU A 49 10.43 -2.90 7.21
C LEU A 49 10.20 -1.40 7.06
N GLU A 50 11.10 -0.57 7.59
CA GLU A 50 11.01 0.89 7.47
C GLU A 50 11.01 1.32 5.99
N THR A 51 11.91 0.74 5.20
CA THR A 51 12.01 0.99 3.76
C THR A 51 10.72 0.59 3.05
N ALA A 52 10.18 -0.60 3.33
CA ALA A 52 8.92 -1.07 2.73
C ALA A 52 7.74 -0.15 3.08
N ILE A 53 7.63 0.30 4.32
CA ILE A 53 6.55 1.19 4.77
C ILE A 53 6.68 2.58 4.14
N LYS A 54 7.89 3.15 4.03
CA LYS A 54 8.12 4.43 3.34
C LYS A 54 7.73 4.35 1.87
N THR A 55 8.17 3.31 1.18
CA THR A 55 7.81 3.07 -0.22
C THR A 55 6.30 2.91 -0.41
N LEU A 56 5.65 2.15 0.48
CA LEU A 56 4.20 1.97 0.45
C LEU A 56 3.45 3.29 0.69
N LYS A 57 3.96 4.16 1.57
CA LYS A 57 3.40 5.49 1.81
C LYS A 57 3.53 6.37 0.57
N THR A 58 4.68 6.37 -0.11
CA THR A 58 4.87 7.09 -1.37
C THR A 58 3.92 6.60 -2.47
N ALA A 59 3.77 5.28 -2.62
CA ALA A 59 2.81 4.70 -3.56
C ALA A 59 1.36 5.10 -3.22
N TYR A 60 1.01 5.12 -1.93
CA TYR A 60 -0.28 5.59 -1.46
C TYR A 60 -0.52 7.07 -1.80
N ASP A 61 0.48 7.93 -1.67
CA ASP A 61 0.34 9.36 -1.99
C ASP A 61 0.18 9.62 -3.49
N ILE A 62 0.73 8.76 -4.35
CA ILE A 62 0.53 8.80 -5.81
C ILE A 62 -0.90 8.41 -6.20
N VAL A 63 -1.48 7.42 -5.51
CA VAL A 63 -2.77 6.81 -5.87
C VAL A 63 -3.95 7.39 -5.10
N GLY A 64 -3.68 7.89 -3.90
CA GLY A 64 -4.65 8.48 -3.01
C GLY A 64 -5.33 9.69 -3.63
N PRO A 65 -6.49 10.11 -3.08
CA PRO A 65 -7.05 11.39 -3.47
C PRO A 65 -5.98 12.46 -3.28
N ALA A 66 -5.76 13.29 -4.30
CA ALA A 66 -4.84 14.42 -4.20
C ALA A 66 -5.12 15.11 -2.87
N SER A 67 -4.09 15.22 -2.03
CA SER A 67 -4.18 15.93 -0.75
C SER A 67 -4.44 17.40 -1.05
N GLY A 68 -5.70 17.74 -1.32
CA GLY A 68 -6.25 19.05 -1.03
C GLY A 68 -6.15 19.19 0.48
N THR A 69 -5.18 19.97 0.91
CA THR A 69 -5.16 20.64 2.21
C THR A 69 -6.58 21.03 2.61
N THR A 70 -7.07 20.44 3.70
CA THR A 70 -8.12 21.01 4.55
C THR A 70 -7.65 20.93 5.98
#